data_AF-A0A956IMF7-F1
#
_entry.id   AF-A0A956IMF7-F1
#
_cell.length_a   1.000
_cell.length_b   1.000
_cell.length_c   1.000
_cell.angle_alpha   90.00
_cell.angle_beta   90.00
_cell.angle_gamma   90.00
#
_symmetry.space_group_name_H-M   'P 1'
#
loop_
_entity.id
_entity.type
_entity.pdbx_description
1 polymer ?
#
loop_
_entity_poly.entity_id
_entity_poly.type
_entity_poly.pdbx_seq_one_letter_code
_entity_poly.pdbx_strand_id
1 'polypeptide(L)'
;MYRLAESPLLQRLNQARHILFAGAGGGFDVFSALPLFALLREQGKAVSLANSSFTSLSEVTGRRVTPHCVEVTTDSDGPARYFPEGYLTHFLAERGLQVPVYAFEKTGAVPLLTSYRALQTELAFDCVVLVDGGTDILMRGDEAGLGTPQEDVTSLAAVSQLDATDTLVCCLGFGIDRFHGVCHAHFLRNVAALSQRGGYLGTLALLPQMPEAQLLCDAIAFTNARMPAAQSIVGNSIASAIEGEYGDVHRTSRTTGSKLWINPLMSCYWNFDLKQVAERCMYLDAVKLSRSIWDVNVIVEAFRKDVDRVPWEDIPV
;
A
#
# COMPACT_ATOMS: atom_id res chain seq x y z
N MET A 1 8.88 0.00 25.36
CA MET A 1 9.57 -1.31 25.36
C MET A 1 8.55 -2.33 24.92
N TYR A 2 8.80 -3.04 23.82
CA TYR A 2 7.88 -4.05 23.29
C TYR A 2 8.05 -5.38 24.01
N ARG A 3 6.95 -6.13 24.18
CA ARG A 3 6.94 -7.48 24.75
C ARG A 3 6.48 -8.48 23.68
N LEU A 4 6.94 -9.72 23.76
CA LEU A 4 6.59 -10.78 22.80
C LEU A 4 5.07 -11.00 22.66
N ALA A 5 4.31 -10.79 23.73
CA ALA A 5 2.85 -10.97 23.75
C ALA A 5 2.08 -9.83 23.04
N GLU A 6 2.77 -8.80 22.55
CA GLU A 6 2.16 -7.58 22.03
C GLU A 6 2.74 -7.26 20.65
N SER A 7 1.90 -6.77 19.73
CA SER A 7 2.37 -6.27 18.44
C SER A 7 2.77 -4.80 18.55
N PRO A 8 4.03 -4.43 18.20
CA PRO A 8 4.46 -3.03 18.15
C PRO A 8 3.58 -2.15 17.25
N LEU A 9 3.16 -2.68 16.10
CA LEU A 9 2.23 -2.02 15.19
C LEU A 9 0.89 -1.72 15.88
N LEU A 10 0.25 -2.74 16.44
CA LEU A 10 -1.07 -2.58 17.06
C LEU A 10 -1.02 -1.65 18.28
N GLN A 11 0.09 -1.64 19.03
CA GLN A 11 0.28 -0.68 20.12
C GLN A 11 0.27 0.77 19.64
N ARG A 12 0.95 1.07 18.53
CA ARG A 12 0.96 2.41 17.94
C ARG A 12 -0.41 2.81 17.41
N LEU A 13 -1.06 1.91 16.66
CA LEU A 13 -2.41 2.13 16.15
C LEU A 13 -3.45 2.33 17.28
N ASN A 14 -3.29 1.63 18.40
CA ASN A 14 -4.17 1.79 19.56
C ASN A 14 -4.04 3.13 20.27
N GLN A 15 -2.94 3.86 20.08
CA GLN A 15 -2.78 5.22 20.62
C GLN A 15 -3.48 6.28 19.77
N ALA A 16 -3.67 6.00 18.47
CA ALA A 16 -4.36 6.89 17.56
C ALA A 16 -5.87 6.92 17.83
N ARG A 17 -6.49 8.07 17.60
CA ARG A 17 -7.96 8.23 17.68
C ARG A 17 -8.60 8.00 16.33
N HIS A 18 -7.95 8.51 15.27
CA HIS A 18 -8.42 8.39 13.91
C HIS A 18 -7.26 8.10 12.96
N ILE A 19 -7.36 6.94 12.30
CA ILE A 19 -6.33 6.40 11.43
C ILE A 19 -6.78 6.52 9.98
N LEU A 20 -5.93 7.09 9.13
CA LEU A 20 -6.07 7.04 7.68
C LEU A 20 -5.21 5.89 7.13
N PHE A 21 -5.84 4.89 6.53
CA PHE A 21 -5.12 3.92 5.70
C PHE A 21 -5.09 4.40 4.25
N ALA A 22 -3.91 4.48 3.65
CA ALA A 22 -3.74 4.96 2.28
C ALA A 22 -2.92 3.96 1.46
N GLY A 23 -3.48 3.46 0.35
CA GLY A 23 -2.75 2.64 -0.61
C GLY A 23 -1.64 3.43 -1.31
N ALA A 24 -0.40 2.94 -1.26
CA ALA A 24 0.79 3.73 -1.57
C ALA A 24 1.28 3.61 -3.03
N GLY A 25 1.38 2.38 -3.55
CA GLY A 25 1.79 2.04 -4.92
C GLY A 25 0.64 2.07 -5.92
N GLY A 26 -0.58 2.02 -5.40
CA GLY A 26 -1.82 2.40 -6.06
C GLY A 26 -2.65 1.24 -6.58
N GLY A 27 -3.68 1.55 -7.37
CA GLY A 27 -4.60 0.55 -7.90
C GLY A 27 -5.37 -0.18 -6.79
N PHE A 28 -4.90 -1.35 -6.36
CA PHE A 28 -5.57 -2.17 -5.34
C PHE A 28 -4.94 -2.11 -3.95
N ASP A 29 -3.89 -1.33 -3.72
CA ASP A 29 -3.16 -1.35 -2.45
C ASP A 29 -4.03 -1.02 -1.23
N VAL A 30 -5.03 -0.16 -1.36
CA VAL A 30 -6.01 0.10 -0.29
C VAL A 30 -6.71 -1.18 0.21
N PHE A 31 -6.83 -2.23 -0.61
CA PHE A 31 -7.40 -3.51 -0.19
C PHE A 31 -6.51 -4.17 0.88
N SER A 32 -5.19 -4.00 0.80
CA SER A 32 -4.25 -4.46 1.84
C SER A 32 -4.47 -3.78 3.19
N ALA A 33 -5.29 -2.73 3.29
CA ALA A 33 -5.70 -2.17 4.58
C ALA A 33 -6.87 -2.93 5.23
N LEU A 34 -7.67 -3.69 4.48
CA LEU A 34 -8.96 -4.22 4.93
C LEU A 34 -8.89 -5.04 6.22
N PRO A 35 -7.90 -5.94 6.40
CA PRO A 35 -7.76 -6.66 7.66
C PRO A 35 -7.57 -5.75 8.87
N LEU A 36 -6.65 -4.77 8.79
CA LEU A 36 -6.39 -3.82 9.87
C LEU A 36 -7.56 -2.84 10.08
N PHE A 37 -8.20 -2.43 8.99
CA PHE A 37 -9.41 -1.60 9.00
C PHE A 37 -10.53 -2.28 9.78
N ALA A 38 -10.79 -3.57 9.53
CA ALA A 38 -11.83 -4.33 10.22
C ALA A 38 -11.54 -4.43 11.72
N LEU A 39 -10.31 -4.85 12.06
CA LEU A 39 -9.85 -4.98 13.45
C LEU A 39 -10.03 -3.68 14.24
N LEU A 40 -9.56 -2.55 13.70
CA LEU A 40 -9.60 -1.28 14.41
C LEU A 40 -11.02 -0.72 14.54
N ARG A 41 -11.88 -0.95 13.53
CA ARG A 41 -13.30 -0.56 13.63
C ARG A 41 -14.05 -1.36 14.68
N GLU A 42 -13.79 -2.66 14.79
CA GLU A 42 -14.35 -3.50 15.86
C GLU A 42 -13.92 -3.00 17.25
N GLN A 43 -12.71 -2.45 17.36
CA GLN A 43 -12.21 -1.80 18.56
C GLN A 43 -12.75 -0.37 18.78
N GLY A 44 -13.68 0.09 17.93
CA GLY A 44 -14.31 1.40 18.05
C GLY A 44 -13.44 2.58 17.62
N LYS A 45 -12.35 2.35 16.88
CA LYS A 45 -11.51 3.43 16.33
C LYS A 45 -12.20 4.10 15.14
N ALA A 46 -11.94 5.39 14.93
CA ALA A 46 -12.27 6.05 13.69
C ALA A 46 -11.24 5.65 12.62
N VAL A 47 -11.71 5.20 11.46
CA VAL A 47 -10.86 4.74 10.37
C VAL A 47 -11.37 5.28 9.04
N SER A 48 -10.49 5.90 8.26
CA SER A 48 -10.74 6.36 6.89
C SER A 48 -9.84 5.63 5.90
N LEU A 49 -10.30 5.55 4.65
CA LEU A 49 -9.58 4.90 3.56
C LEU A 49 -9.21 5.92 2.48
N ALA A 50 -8.00 5.80 1.95
CA ALA A 50 -7.52 6.53 0.78
C ALA A 50 -6.71 5.61 -0.14
N ASN A 51 -6.49 6.04 -1.38
CA ASN A 51 -5.72 5.25 -2.34
C ASN A 51 -5.03 6.15 -3.37
N SER A 52 -3.77 5.88 -3.70
CA SER A 52 -3.17 6.36 -4.95
C SER A 52 -3.88 5.68 -6.13
N SER A 53 -4.68 6.43 -6.88
CA SER A 53 -5.55 5.86 -7.90
C SER A 53 -4.82 5.63 -9.22
N PHE A 54 -5.00 4.44 -9.80
CA PHE A 54 -4.67 4.19 -11.20
C PHE A 54 -5.83 4.55 -12.15
N THR A 55 -7.02 4.77 -11.61
CA THR A 55 -8.15 5.33 -12.35
C THR A 55 -7.90 6.81 -12.62
N SER A 56 -8.16 7.22 -13.86
CA SER A 56 -8.13 8.64 -14.26
C SER A 56 -9.23 9.40 -13.54
N LEU A 57 -8.88 10.22 -12.54
CA LEU A 57 -9.85 10.91 -11.71
C LEU A 57 -10.58 12.05 -12.43
N SER A 58 -10.20 12.40 -13.66
CA SER A 58 -11.00 13.29 -14.51
C SER A 58 -12.31 12.63 -14.98
N GLU A 59 -12.37 11.29 -14.98
CA GLU A 59 -13.52 10.50 -15.42
C GLU A 59 -14.41 10.05 -14.24
N VAL A 60 -14.04 10.41 -13.01
CA VAL A 60 -14.74 10.00 -11.79
C VAL A 60 -15.66 11.12 -11.30
N THR A 61 -16.91 10.78 -11.00
CA THR A 61 -17.87 11.70 -10.35
C THR A 61 -17.75 11.59 -8.82
N GLY A 62 -17.89 12.72 -8.14
CA GLY A 62 -17.74 12.78 -6.68
C GLY A 62 -17.29 14.15 -6.20
N ARG A 63 -17.26 14.34 -4.89
CA ARG A 63 -16.78 15.59 -4.29
C ARG A 63 -15.27 15.68 -4.45
N ARG A 64 -14.77 16.76 -5.04
CA ARG A 64 -13.33 17.07 -5.06
C ARG A 64 -12.94 17.74 -3.76
N VAL A 65 -12.19 17.05 -2.91
CA VAL A 65 -11.59 17.62 -1.69
C VAL A 65 -10.48 18.60 -2.07
N THR A 66 -9.69 18.25 -3.09
CA THR A 66 -8.71 19.11 -3.75
C THR A 66 -8.70 18.80 -5.25
N PRO A 67 -7.97 19.56 -6.10
CA PRO A 67 -7.84 19.21 -7.52
C PRO A 67 -7.37 17.77 -7.77
N HIS A 68 -6.51 17.24 -6.89
CA HIS A 68 -5.90 15.91 -6.99
C HIS A 68 -6.49 14.88 -6.00
N CYS A 69 -7.66 15.15 -5.40
CA CYS A 69 -8.30 14.21 -4.47
C CYS A 69 -9.82 14.22 -4.66
N VAL A 70 -10.39 13.05 -4.95
CA VAL A 70 -11.83 12.82 -5.07
C VAL A 70 -12.30 11.93 -3.91
N GLU A 71 -13.36 12.34 -3.24
CA GLU A 71 -14.10 11.46 -2.33
C GLU A 71 -15.00 10.54 -3.16
N VAL A 72 -14.63 9.26 -3.20
CA VAL A 72 -15.39 8.21 -3.88
C VAL A 72 -16.37 7.60 -2.89
N THR A 73 -17.64 7.56 -3.26
CA THR A 73 -18.73 6.94 -2.49
C THR A 73 -19.42 5.85 -3.32
N THR A 74 -20.52 5.28 -2.84
CA THR A 74 -21.35 4.37 -3.65
C THR A 74 -22.10 5.07 -4.78
N ASP A 75 -22.23 6.40 -4.72
CA ASP A 75 -22.91 7.21 -5.74
C ASP A 75 -21.94 7.77 -6.77
N SER A 76 -20.65 7.46 -6.63
CA SER A 76 -19.60 7.87 -7.56
C SER A 76 -19.54 6.93 -8.76
N ASP A 77 -19.64 7.51 -9.95
CA ASP A 77 -19.42 6.83 -11.22
C ASP A 77 -17.94 6.96 -11.61
N GLY A 78 -17.42 5.95 -12.31
CA GLY A 78 -16.08 5.96 -12.87
C GLY A 78 -15.95 5.02 -14.05
N PRO A 79 -14.74 4.87 -14.62
CA PRO A 79 -14.52 4.03 -15.80
C PRO A 79 -14.89 2.56 -15.54
N ALA A 80 -15.80 2.04 -16.36
CA ALA A 80 -16.32 0.66 -16.22
C ALA A 80 -15.24 -0.42 -16.31
N ARG A 81 -14.09 -0.14 -16.93
CA ARG A 81 -12.99 -1.10 -17.08
C ARG A 81 -12.13 -1.24 -15.83
N TYR A 82 -11.96 -0.16 -15.06
CA TYR A 82 -11.04 -0.13 -13.92
C TYR A 82 -11.42 0.99 -12.94
N PHE A 83 -12.03 0.60 -11.82
CA PHE A 83 -12.36 1.51 -10.72
C PHE A 83 -12.43 0.76 -9.38
N PRO A 84 -11.30 0.24 -8.88
CA PRO A 84 -11.28 -0.57 -7.67
C PRO A 84 -11.78 0.18 -6.43
N GLU A 85 -11.56 1.49 -6.33
CA GLU A 85 -12.03 2.32 -5.22
C GLU A 85 -13.56 2.34 -5.16
N GLY A 86 -14.24 2.54 -6.30
CA GLY A 86 -15.71 2.51 -6.37
C GLY A 86 -16.26 1.12 -6.05
N TYR A 87 -15.66 0.05 -6.56
CA TYR A 87 -16.10 -1.30 -6.20
C TYR A 87 -15.84 -1.64 -4.72
N LEU A 88 -14.81 -1.05 -4.12
CA LEU A 88 -14.58 -1.19 -2.69
C LEU A 88 -15.67 -0.50 -1.85
N THR A 89 -16.10 0.71 -2.23
CA THR A 89 -17.21 1.38 -1.51
C THR A 89 -18.51 0.57 -1.63
N HIS A 90 -18.82 0.02 -2.80
CA HIS A 90 -19.97 -0.86 -2.99
C HIS A 90 -19.88 -2.14 -2.15
N PHE A 91 -18.72 -2.80 -2.12
CA PHE A 91 -18.50 -4.00 -1.30
C PHE A 91 -18.75 -3.73 0.19
N LEU A 92 -18.19 -2.63 0.70
CA LEU A 92 -18.37 -2.24 2.10
C LEU A 92 -19.84 -1.86 2.39
N ALA A 93 -20.52 -1.19 1.46
CA ALA A 93 -21.93 -0.84 1.61
C ALA A 93 -22.85 -2.07 1.66
N GLU A 94 -22.58 -3.12 0.87
CA GLU A 94 -23.30 -4.41 0.96
C GLU A 94 -23.12 -5.10 2.33
N ARG A 95 -22.08 -4.70 3.09
CA ARG A 95 -21.82 -5.13 4.47
C ARG A 95 -22.31 -4.14 5.52
N GLY A 96 -23.11 -3.15 5.13
CA GLY A 96 -23.66 -2.13 6.03
C GLY A 96 -22.65 -1.05 6.42
N LEU A 97 -21.51 -0.96 5.73
CA LEU A 97 -20.46 0.02 6.01
C LEU A 97 -20.46 1.11 4.93
N GLN A 98 -20.98 2.28 5.26
CA GLN A 98 -20.93 3.47 4.41
C GLN A 98 -19.59 4.19 4.62
N VAL A 99 -18.58 3.82 3.83
CA VAL A 99 -17.21 4.33 3.99
C VAL A 99 -16.71 4.85 2.65
N PRO A 100 -16.40 6.15 2.53
CA PRO A 100 -15.78 6.67 1.32
C PRO A 100 -14.33 6.21 1.19
N VAL A 101 -13.84 6.20 -0.04
CA VAL A 101 -12.41 6.07 -0.36
C VAL A 101 -11.94 7.39 -0.95
N TYR A 102 -10.96 8.03 -0.31
CA TYR A 102 -10.34 9.24 -0.85
C TYR A 102 -9.29 8.87 -1.89
N ALA A 103 -9.66 8.98 -3.16
CA ALA A 103 -8.79 8.64 -4.28
C ALA A 103 -7.88 9.83 -4.63
N PHE A 104 -6.57 9.61 -4.62
CA PHE A 104 -5.57 10.58 -5.05
C PHE A 104 -5.21 10.39 -6.51
N GLU A 105 -5.08 11.49 -7.25
CA GLU A 105 -4.63 11.45 -8.64
C GLU A 105 -3.15 11.10 -8.74
N LYS A 106 -2.74 10.43 -9.82
CA LYS A 106 -1.34 10.19 -10.13
C LYS A 106 -0.61 11.51 -10.40
N THR A 107 0.19 11.96 -9.42
CA THR A 107 0.82 13.28 -9.41
C THR A 107 2.19 13.26 -8.73
N GLY A 108 2.83 14.41 -8.52
CA GLY A 108 4.07 14.53 -7.73
C GLY A 108 3.83 14.70 -6.23
N ALA A 109 4.89 14.69 -5.43
CA ALA A 109 4.80 14.73 -3.97
C ALA A 109 4.19 16.05 -3.42
N VAL A 110 4.45 17.18 -4.08
CA VAL A 110 3.94 18.50 -3.66
C VAL A 110 2.40 18.59 -3.72
N PRO A 111 1.75 18.30 -4.86
CA PRO A 111 0.29 18.26 -4.91
C PRO A 111 -0.30 17.16 -4.02
N LEU A 112 0.33 15.98 -3.94
CA LEU A 112 -0.15 14.90 -3.08
C LEU A 112 -0.14 15.29 -1.59
N LEU A 113 0.94 15.91 -1.11
CA LEU A 113 1.03 16.46 0.24
C LEU A 113 -0.08 17.49 0.51
N THR A 114 -0.43 18.31 -0.48
CA THR A 114 -1.52 19.28 -0.36
C THR A 114 -2.86 18.57 -0.14
N SER A 115 -3.11 17.49 -0.89
CA SER A 115 -4.31 16.65 -0.71
C SER A 115 -4.34 15.98 0.66
N TYR A 116 -3.23 15.41 1.13
CA TYR A 116 -3.16 14.85 2.48
C TYR A 116 -3.42 15.88 3.58
N ARG A 117 -2.86 17.11 3.48
CA ARG A 117 -3.09 18.18 4.47
C ARG A 117 -4.55 18.65 4.49
N ALA A 118 -5.18 18.74 3.32
CA ALA A 118 -6.61 19.07 3.22
C ALA A 118 -7.46 17.99 3.90
N LEU A 119 -7.18 16.71 3.63
CA LEU A 119 -7.86 15.60 4.30
C LEU A 119 -7.57 15.56 5.81
N GLN A 120 -6.34 15.85 6.25
CA GLN A 120 -6.02 15.90 7.67
C GLN A 120 -6.83 16.98 8.38
N THR A 121 -7.05 18.12 7.72
CA THR A 121 -7.89 19.20 8.25
C THR A 121 -9.36 18.78 8.34
N GLU A 122 -9.87 18.12 7.29
CA GLU A 122 -11.28 17.73 7.21
C GLU A 122 -11.63 16.56 8.14
N LEU A 123 -10.80 15.53 8.16
CA LEU A 123 -11.04 14.28 8.89
C LEU A 123 -10.46 14.31 10.31
N ALA A 124 -9.50 15.20 10.59
CA ALA A 124 -8.78 15.26 11.85
C ALA A 124 -8.08 13.94 12.24
N PHE A 125 -7.60 13.17 11.24
CA PHE A 125 -6.80 11.98 11.50
C PHE A 125 -5.48 12.35 12.18
N ASP A 126 -5.06 11.54 13.15
CA ASP A 126 -3.81 11.71 13.90
C ASP A 126 -2.76 10.64 13.58
N CYS A 127 -3.14 9.60 12.85
CA CYS A 127 -2.24 8.57 12.34
C CYS A 127 -2.47 8.30 10.85
N VAL A 128 -1.38 8.11 10.08
CA VAL A 128 -1.42 7.65 8.69
C VAL A 128 -0.67 6.33 8.55
N VAL A 129 -1.28 5.37 7.87
CA VAL A 129 -0.65 4.10 7.49
C VAL A 129 -0.63 4.00 5.98
N LEU A 130 0.55 4.05 5.39
CA LEU A 130 0.74 3.66 4.00
C LEU A 130 0.67 2.13 3.91
N VAL A 131 -0.24 1.62 3.08
CA VAL A 131 -0.35 0.19 2.80
C VAL A 131 0.11 -0.09 1.37
N ASP A 132 0.83 -1.20 1.22
CA ASP A 132 1.41 -1.64 -0.03
C ASP A 132 1.11 -3.15 -0.19
N GLY A 133 0.60 -3.56 -1.35
CA GLY A 133 0.38 -4.99 -1.66
C GLY A 133 1.67 -5.71 -2.06
N GLY A 134 2.74 -4.97 -2.29
CA GLY A 134 4.11 -5.43 -2.50
C GLY A 134 5.01 -5.08 -1.32
N THR A 135 6.27 -4.81 -1.65
CA THR A 135 7.40 -4.59 -0.73
C THR A 135 8.41 -3.58 -1.29
N ASP A 136 8.17 -3.04 -2.49
CA ASP A 136 9.07 -2.12 -3.18
C ASP A 136 9.11 -0.73 -2.56
N ILE A 137 8.13 -0.34 -1.74
CA ILE A 137 8.22 0.89 -0.94
C ILE A 137 9.44 0.92 0.01
N LEU A 138 10.05 -0.24 0.30
CA LEU A 138 11.29 -0.34 1.08
C LEU A 138 12.58 -0.23 0.25
N MET A 139 12.50 -0.16 -1.08
CA MET A 139 13.68 -0.01 -1.94
C MET A 139 14.23 1.40 -1.82
N ARG A 140 15.51 1.50 -1.46
CA ARG A 140 16.16 2.77 -1.13
C ARG A 140 16.82 3.46 -2.31
N GLY A 141 17.10 2.72 -3.39
CA GLY A 141 17.65 3.20 -4.66
C GLY A 141 18.88 2.44 -5.18
N ASP A 142 19.67 1.85 -4.28
CA ASP A 142 20.93 1.15 -4.60
C ASP A 142 20.74 -0.36 -4.91
N GLU A 143 19.52 -0.87 -4.82
CA GLU A 143 19.19 -2.27 -5.09
C GLU A 143 19.33 -2.63 -6.57
N ALA A 144 19.40 -3.94 -6.85
CA ALA A 144 19.49 -4.44 -8.23
C ALA A 144 18.32 -3.90 -9.10
N GLY A 145 17.10 -4.01 -8.58
CA GLY A 145 15.89 -3.41 -9.13
C GLY A 145 15.01 -2.83 -8.03
N LEU A 146 14.18 -1.86 -8.41
CA LEU A 146 13.35 -1.09 -7.49
C LEU A 146 11.87 -1.47 -7.51
N GLY A 147 11.45 -2.43 -8.36
CA GLY A 147 10.02 -2.65 -8.59
C GLY A 147 9.40 -1.52 -9.43
N THR A 148 8.27 -1.00 -8.96
CA THR A 148 7.50 0.10 -9.54
C THR A 148 7.46 1.30 -8.60
N PRO A 149 8.62 1.95 -8.33
CA PRO A 149 8.80 2.81 -7.15
C PRO A 149 8.05 4.14 -7.20
N GLN A 150 7.46 4.53 -8.33
CA GLN A 150 6.99 5.89 -8.57
C GLN A 150 5.90 6.32 -7.58
N GLU A 151 4.81 5.57 -7.52
CA GLU A 151 3.69 5.86 -6.63
C GLU A 151 4.10 5.71 -5.16
N ASP A 152 4.84 4.65 -4.83
CA ASP A 152 5.33 4.39 -3.47
C ASP A 152 6.19 5.52 -2.93
N VAL A 153 7.20 5.95 -3.70
CA VAL A 153 8.10 7.00 -3.25
C VAL A 153 7.41 8.36 -3.22
N THR A 154 6.40 8.58 -4.08
CA THR A 154 5.59 9.80 -4.05
C THR A 154 4.74 9.84 -2.78
N SER A 155 4.08 8.74 -2.43
CA SER A 155 3.31 8.56 -1.20
C SER A 155 4.19 8.71 0.04
N LEU A 156 5.36 8.06 0.05
CA LEU A 156 6.35 8.17 1.12
C LEU A 156 6.87 9.61 1.29
N ALA A 157 7.17 10.30 0.19
CA ALA A 157 7.61 11.69 0.20
C ALA A 157 6.52 12.64 0.71
N ALA A 158 5.26 12.43 0.34
CA ALA A 158 4.15 13.24 0.82
C ALA A 158 3.90 13.00 2.33
N VAL A 159 3.72 11.76 2.76
CA VAL A 159 3.37 11.44 4.16
C VAL A 159 4.51 11.74 5.13
N SER A 160 5.77 11.60 4.72
CA SER A 160 6.92 11.97 5.57
C SER A 160 6.99 13.46 5.92
N GLN A 161 6.25 14.31 5.20
CA GLN A 161 6.15 15.76 5.42
C GLN A 161 4.87 16.18 6.16
N LEU A 162 4.03 15.22 6.57
CA LEU A 162 2.83 15.49 7.37
C LEU A 162 3.19 15.66 8.84
N ASP A 163 2.47 16.58 9.49
CA ASP A 163 2.48 16.72 10.94
C ASP A 163 1.40 15.80 11.53
N ALA A 164 1.61 14.50 11.39
CA ALA A 164 0.78 13.48 12.04
C ALA A 164 1.50 12.99 13.30
N THR A 165 0.71 12.58 14.31
CA THR A 165 1.27 12.03 15.55
C THR A 165 2.05 10.75 15.24
N ASP A 166 1.52 9.94 14.32
CA ASP A 166 2.14 8.71 13.89
C ASP A 166 2.05 8.51 12.37
N THR A 167 3.12 8.00 11.76
CA THR A 167 3.19 7.63 10.35
C THR A 167 3.85 6.26 10.20
N LEU A 168 3.16 5.33 9.53
CA LEU A 168 3.52 3.92 9.46
C LEU A 168 3.49 3.42 8.01
N VAL A 169 4.20 2.33 7.75
CA VAL A 169 4.15 1.56 6.49
C VAL A 169 3.81 0.11 6.81
N CYS A 170 2.87 -0.47 6.07
CA CYS A 170 2.49 -1.88 6.18
C CYS A 170 2.48 -2.53 4.79
N CYS A 171 3.38 -3.48 4.56
CA CYS A 171 3.48 -4.23 3.31
C CYS A 171 2.83 -5.61 3.48
N LEU A 172 1.90 -6.01 2.60
CA LEU A 172 1.24 -7.32 2.62
C LEU A 172 1.38 -7.97 1.24
N GLY A 173 2.32 -8.89 1.09
CA GLY A 173 2.54 -9.57 -0.20
C GLY A 173 3.99 -9.88 -0.52
N PHE A 174 4.82 -10.19 0.48
CA PHE A 174 6.22 -10.56 0.27
C PHE A 174 6.35 -11.65 -0.80
N GLY A 175 7.10 -11.37 -1.88
CA GLY A 175 7.23 -12.31 -2.98
C GLY A 175 6.80 -11.72 -4.33
N ILE A 176 5.76 -10.88 -4.32
CA ILE A 176 5.03 -10.49 -5.53
C ILE A 176 5.90 -9.63 -6.46
N ASP A 177 6.66 -8.68 -5.93
CA ASP A 177 7.43 -7.72 -6.73
C ASP A 177 8.70 -8.31 -7.36
N ARG A 178 9.00 -9.58 -7.11
CA ARG A 178 10.09 -10.29 -7.79
C ARG A 178 9.96 -10.19 -9.30
N PHE A 179 8.72 -10.21 -9.79
CA PHE A 179 8.40 -10.12 -11.21
C PHE A 179 8.50 -8.69 -11.76
N HIS A 180 8.64 -7.69 -10.88
CA HIS A 180 9.01 -6.31 -11.20
C HIS A 180 10.49 -6.00 -10.87
N GLY A 181 11.31 -7.03 -10.61
CA GLY A 181 12.75 -6.89 -10.42
C GLY A 181 13.18 -6.58 -8.98
N VAL A 182 12.29 -6.75 -7.99
CA VAL A 182 12.69 -6.65 -6.58
C VAL A 182 13.46 -7.90 -6.16
N CYS A 183 14.65 -7.68 -5.58
CA CYS A 183 15.47 -8.73 -4.98
C CYS A 183 15.04 -8.93 -3.52
N HIS A 184 14.54 -10.12 -3.17
CA HIS A 184 14.05 -10.38 -1.81
C HIS A 184 15.17 -10.37 -0.75
N ALA A 185 16.40 -10.76 -1.11
CA ALA A 185 17.54 -10.61 -0.21
C ALA A 185 17.79 -9.12 0.10
N HIS A 186 17.65 -8.23 -0.88
CA HIS A 186 17.78 -6.79 -0.66
C HIS A 186 16.65 -6.23 0.20
N PHE A 187 15.41 -6.69 0.02
CA PHE A 187 14.31 -6.38 0.95
C PHE A 187 14.65 -6.80 2.38
N LEU A 188 15.06 -8.05 2.60
CA LEU A 188 15.40 -8.56 3.94
C LEU A 188 16.57 -7.80 4.56
N ARG A 189 17.56 -7.41 3.76
CA ARG A 189 18.65 -6.50 4.16
C ARG A 189 18.13 -5.14 4.61
N ASN A 190 17.16 -4.57 3.89
CA ASN A 190 16.54 -3.30 4.27
C ASN A 190 15.73 -3.42 5.57
N VAL A 191 14.98 -4.51 5.76
CA VAL A 191 14.30 -4.83 7.02
C VAL A 191 15.30 -4.92 8.17
N ALA A 192 16.41 -5.63 7.99
CA ALA A 192 17.45 -5.76 9.01
C ALA A 192 18.04 -4.39 9.39
N ALA A 193 18.32 -3.55 8.40
CA ALA A 193 18.85 -2.21 8.64
C ALA A 193 17.84 -1.26 9.30
N LEU A 194 16.54 -1.39 9.00
CA LEU A 194 15.47 -0.70 9.72
C LEU A 194 15.35 -1.20 11.16
N SER A 195 15.50 -2.51 11.39
CA SER A 195 15.49 -3.10 12.72
C SER A 195 16.60 -2.55 13.61
N GLN A 196 17.82 -2.36 13.06
CA GLN A 196 18.94 -1.76 13.80
C GLN A 196 18.65 -0.31 14.23
N ARG A 197 17.77 0.40 13.52
CA ARG A 197 17.33 1.77 13.85
C ARG A 197 16.05 1.81 14.69
N GLY A 198 15.48 0.65 15.05
CA GLY A 198 14.19 0.57 15.72
C GLY A 198 12.99 0.91 14.83
N GLY A 199 13.18 0.97 13.51
CA GLY A 199 12.12 1.27 12.53
C GLY A 199 11.31 0.07 12.09
N TYR A 200 11.72 -1.16 12.43
CA TYR A 200 10.94 -2.38 12.14
C TYR A 200 9.98 -2.69 13.30
N LEU A 201 8.69 -2.82 13.00
CA LEU A 201 7.60 -3.01 13.96
C LEU A 201 7.07 -4.46 13.99
N GLY A 202 7.81 -5.40 13.41
CA GLY A 202 7.46 -6.82 13.40
C GLY A 202 6.50 -7.20 12.27
N THR A 203 6.09 -8.47 12.29
CA THR A 203 5.10 -9.01 11.36
C THR A 203 3.77 -9.33 12.05
N LEU A 204 2.70 -9.39 11.25
CA LEU A 204 1.41 -9.97 11.63
C LEU A 204 0.99 -10.95 10.53
N ALA A 205 0.67 -12.19 10.89
CA ALA A 205 0.24 -13.20 9.92
C ALA A 205 -1.29 -13.25 9.82
N LEU A 206 -1.81 -13.25 8.59
CA LEU A 206 -3.22 -13.51 8.30
C LEU A 206 -3.42 -15.01 8.12
N LEU A 207 -4.35 -15.57 8.91
CA LEU A 207 -4.76 -16.98 8.81
C LEU A 207 -6.14 -17.06 8.17
N PRO A 208 -6.46 -18.10 7.38
CA PRO A 208 -7.72 -18.20 6.65
C PRO A 208 -8.96 -18.23 7.56
N GLN A 209 -8.81 -18.63 8.83
CA GLN A 209 -9.90 -18.66 9.80
C GLN A 209 -10.22 -17.28 10.40
N MET A 210 -9.37 -16.27 10.18
CA MET A 210 -9.57 -14.92 10.71
C MET A 210 -10.63 -14.18 9.90
N PRO A 211 -11.63 -13.54 10.55
CA PRO A 211 -12.63 -12.74 9.85
C PRO A 211 -12.01 -11.58 9.06
N GLU A 212 -10.92 -11.00 9.55
CA GLU A 212 -10.17 -9.94 8.88
C GLU A 212 -9.54 -10.42 7.56
N ALA A 213 -9.02 -11.65 7.54
CA ALA A 213 -8.47 -12.26 6.33
C ALA A 213 -9.57 -12.61 5.32
N GLN A 214 -10.71 -13.11 5.81
CA GLN A 214 -11.88 -13.40 4.98
C GLN A 214 -12.46 -12.14 4.33
N LEU A 215 -12.50 -11.02 5.06
CA LEU A 215 -12.95 -9.73 4.51
C LEU A 215 -12.11 -9.31 3.28
N LEU A 216 -10.77 -9.48 3.36
CA LEU A 216 -9.88 -9.21 2.24
C LEU A 216 -10.16 -10.12 1.05
N CYS A 217 -10.23 -11.43 1.25
CA CYS A 217 -10.51 -12.39 0.18
C CYS A 217 -11.88 -12.12 -0.48
N ASP A 218 -12.91 -11.83 0.31
CA ASP A 218 -14.25 -11.47 -0.17
C ASP A 218 -14.23 -10.20 -1.01
N ALA A 219 -13.53 -9.16 -0.57
CA ALA A 219 -13.41 -7.89 -1.30
C ALA A 219 -12.72 -8.09 -2.66
N ILE A 220 -11.68 -8.92 -2.70
CA ILE A 220 -10.99 -9.29 -3.93
C ILE A 220 -11.92 -10.07 -4.85
N ALA A 221 -12.64 -11.07 -4.35
CA ALA A 221 -13.60 -11.86 -5.13
C ALA A 221 -14.74 -11.00 -5.67
N PHE A 222 -15.29 -10.10 -4.85
CA PHE A 222 -16.33 -9.16 -5.23
C PHE A 222 -15.91 -8.27 -6.40
N THR A 223 -14.71 -7.70 -6.30
CA THR A 223 -14.15 -6.81 -7.30
C THR A 223 -13.74 -7.57 -8.55
N ASN A 224 -13.21 -8.79 -8.42
CA ASN A 224 -12.88 -9.67 -9.55
C ASN A 224 -14.09 -9.94 -10.45
N ALA A 225 -15.26 -10.21 -9.85
CA ALA A 225 -16.48 -10.49 -10.60
C ALA A 225 -16.97 -9.26 -11.40
N ARG A 226 -16.61 -8.05 -10.97
CA ARG A 226 -17.03 -6.77 -11.57
C ARG A 226 -15.96 -6.17 -12.49
N MET A 227 -14.71 -6.57 -12.34
CA MET A 227 -13.57 -6.15 -13.17
C MET A 227 -12.83 -7.34 -13.81
N PRO A 228 -13.51 -8.20 -14.59
CA PRO A 228 -12.93 -9.45 -15.09
C PRO A 228 -11.72 -9.25 -16.02
N ALA A 229 -11.61 -8.09 -16.69
CA ALA A 229 -10.49 -7.78 -17.57
C ALA A 229 -9.29 -7.13 -16.85
N ALA A 230 -9.43 -6.78 -15.56
CA ALA A 230 -8.43 -5.99 -14.83
C ALA A 230 -8.27 -6.40 -13.36
N GLN A 231 -8.55 -7.67 -13.05
CA GLN A 231 -8.41 -8.29 -11.72
C GLN A 231 -7.01 -8.05 -11.13
N SER A 232 -6.89 -7.74 -9.84
CA SER A 232 -5.58 -7.46 -9.22
C SER A 232 -4.66 -8.68 -9.22
N ILE A 233 -3.47 -8.62 -9.84
CA ILE A 233 -2.48 -9.72 -9.75
C ILE A 233 -2.01 -9.87 -8.30
N VAL A 234 -1.73 -8.73 -7.65
CA VAL A 234 -1.23 -8.66 -6.27
C VAL A 234 -2.26 -9.21 -5.29
N GLY A 235 -3.48 -8.64 -5.28
CA GLY A 235 -4.55 -9.07 -4.38
C GLY A 235 -4.90 -10.55 -4.54
N ASN A 236 -5.00 -11.04 -5.79
CA ASN A 236 -5.28 -12.45 -6.03
C ASN A 236 -4.14 -13.40 -5.58
N SER A 237 -2.89 -12.94 -5.60
CA SER A 237 -1.75 -13.71 -5.07
C SER A 237 -1.79 -13.79 -3.55
N ILE A 238 -2.11 -12.68 -2.87
CA ILE A 238 -2.30 -12.63 -1.41
C ILE A 238 -3.44 -13.55 -0.99
N ALA A 239 -4.59 -13.50 -1.69
CA ALA A 239 -5.73 -14.36 -1.39
C ALA A 239 -5.37 -15.85 -1.52
N SER A 240 -4.63 -16.24 -2.57
CA SER A 240 -4.14 -17.62 -2.70
C SER A 240 -3.20 -18.02 -1.56
N ALA A 241 -2.30 -17.13 -1.13
CA ALA A 241 -1.42 -17.41 0.01
C ALA A 241 -2.20 -17.57 1.34
N ILE A 242 -3.23 -16.75 1.57
CA ILE A 242 -4.12 -16.88 2.75
C ILE A 242 -4.83 -18.24 2.74
N GLU A 243 -5.27 -18.71 1.58
CA GLU A 243 -5.92 -20.01 1.39
C GLU A 243 -4.95 -21.21 1.49
N GLY A 244 -3.65 -20.95 1.66
CA GLY A 244 -2.63 -21.99 1.88
C GLY A 244 -2.01 -22.54 0.58
N GLU A 245 -2.27 -21.90 -0.56
CA GLU A 245 -1.64 -22.26 -1.83
C GLU A 245 -0.14 -21.97 -1.83
N TYR A 246 0.62 -22.71 -2.66
CA TYR A 246 2.06 -22.55 -2.78
C TYR A 246 2.56 -22.78 -4.21
N GLY A 247 3.54 -21.98 -4.64
CA GLY A 247 4.19 -22.12 -5.93
C GLY A 247 3.47 -21.40 -7.07
N ASP A 248 3.34 -22.07 -8.20
CA ASP A 248 2.90 -21.47 -9.47
C ASP A 248 1.37 -21.52 -9.61
N VAL A 249 0.66 -20.78 -8.75
CA VAL A 249 -0.81 -20.83 -8.66
C VAL A 249 -1.45 -19.59 -9.29
N HIS A 250 -2.18 -19.80 -10.38
CA HIS A 250 -2.83 -18.76 -11.17
C HIS A 250 -4.33 -18.66 -10.87
N ARG A 251 -4.73 -17.72 -10.01
CA ARG A 251 -6.15 -17.44 -9.72
C ARG A 251 -6.88 -16.74 -10.87
N THR A 252 -6.15 -16.07 -11.76
CA THR A 252 -6.72 -15.29 -12.87
C THR A 252 -5.94 -15.50 -14.16
N SER A 253 -6.61 -15.31 -15.30
CA SER A 253 -5.99 -15.43 -16.62
C SER A 253 -4.94 -14.35 -16.93
N ARG A 254 -4.89 -13.26 -16.14
CA ARG A 254 -3.90 -12.18 -16.32
C ARG A 254 -2.46 -12.61 -16.11
N THR A 255 -2.25 -13.72 -15.40
CA THR A 255 -0.93 -14.27 -15.10
C THR A 255 -0.60 -15.50 -15.93
N THR A 256 -1.48 -15.91 -16.85
CA THR A 256 -1.22 -17.06 -17.73
C THR A 256 0.02 -16.82 -18.57
N GLY A 257 0.96 -17.76 -18.54
CA GLY A 257 2.21 -17.69 -19.31
C GLY A 257 3.37 -17.02 -18.55
N SER A 258 3.16 -16.53 -17.33
CA SER A 258 4.24 -16.23 -16.39
C SER A 258 4.42 -17.37 -15.40
N LYS A 259 5.50 -17.33 -14.61
CA LYS A 259 5.64 -18.14 -13.39
C LYS A 259 5.30 -17.26 -12.20
N LEU A 260 4.55 -17.77 -11.23
CA LEU A 260 4.28 -17.15 -9.94
C LEU A 260 5.04 -17.90 -8.83
N TRP A 261 5.07 -17.29 -7.65
CA TRP A 261 5.66 -17.91 -6.46
C TRP A 261 4.82 -17.57 -5.24
N ILE A 262 3.58 -18.07 -5.23
CA ILE A 262 2.70 -17.98 -4.07
C ILE A 262 3.42 -18.64 -2.89
N ASN A 263 3.49 -17.95 -1.76
CA ASN A 263 4.19 -18.44 -0.58
C ASN A 263 3.56 -17.91 0.72
N PRO A 264 3.75 -18.61 1.86
CA PRO A 264 3.12 -18.22 3.12
C PRO A 264 3.57 -16.86 3.69
N LEU A 265 4.68 -16.28 3.22
CA LEU A 265 5.10 -14.94 3.66
C LEU A 265 4.28 -13.82 2.98
N MET A 266 3.56 -14.13 1.89
CA MET A 266 2.65 -13.18 1.24
C MET A 266 1.44 -12.83 2.12
N SER A 267 1.02 -13.73 3.02
CA SER A 267 -0.07 -13.46 3.97
C SER A 267 0.40 -12.78 5.26
N CYS A 268 1.67 -12.38 5.33
CA CYS A 268 2.22 -11.63 6.46
C CYS A 268 2.33 -10.15 6.13
N TYR A 269 1.80 -9.31 7.03
CA TYR A 269 2.18 -7.92 7.09
C TYR A 269 3.62 -7.76 7.57
N TRP A 270 4.35 -6.86 6.93
CA TRP A 270 5.65 -6.35 7.37
C TRP A 270 5.50 -4.87 7.68
N ASN A 271 5.79 -4.50 8.93
CA ASN A 271 5.37 -3.21 9.47
C ASN A 271 6.56 -2.35 9.85
N PHE A 272 6.50 -1.05 9.55
CA PHE A 272 7.60 -0.13 9.72
C PHE A 272 7.17 1.25 10.19
N ASP A 273 8.08 1.93 10.87
CA ASP A 273 8.02 3.37 11.08
C ASP A 273 8.30 4.10 9.75
N LEU A 274 7.37 4.92 9.28
CA LEU A 274 7.47 5.57 7.99
C LEU A 274 8.63 6.55 7.91
N LYS A 275 8.92 7.29 9.00
CA LYS A 275 10.01 8.27 9.01
C LYS A 275 11.36 7.56 8.85
N GLN A 276 11.54 6.42 9.49
CA GLN A 276 12.75 5.60 9.34
C GLN A 276 12.90 5.01 7.93
N VAL A 277 11.79 4.63 7.27
CA VAL A 277 11.81 4.21 5.85
C VAL A 277 12.20 5.40 4.96
N ALA A 278 11.56 6.55 5.16
CA ALA A 278 11.80 7.78 4.41
C ALA A 278 13.26 8.24 4.49
N GLU A 279 13.86 8.25 5.68
CA GLU A 279 15.26 8.63 5.89
C GLU A 279 16.27 7.73 5.15
N ARG A 280 15.89 6.50 4.79
CA ARG A 280 16.79 5.58 4.09
C ARG A 280 16.73 5.73 2.58
N CYS A 281 15.64 6.25 2.03
CA CYS A 281 15.45 6.44 0.60
C CYS A 281 16.40 7.54 0.09
N MET A 282 17.34 7.16 -0.78
CA MET A 282 18.51 7.96 -1.12
C MET A 282 18.20 9.16 -2.03
N TYR A 283 17.04 9.15 -2.68
CA TYR A 283 16.58 10.19 -3.60
C TYR A 283 15.30 10.88 -3.14
N LEU A 284 14.84 10.62 -1.90
CA LEU A 284 13.55 11.10 -1.42
C LEU A 284 13.48 12.62 -1.37
N ASP A 285 14.57 13.30 -1.01
CA ASP A 285 14.58 14.77 -0.90
C ASP A 285 14.32 15.46 -2.25
N ALA A 286 14.80 14.87 -3.35
CA ALA A 286 14.46 15.35 -4.68
C ALA A 286 12.99 15.08 -5.00
N VAL A 287 12.48 13.88 -4.66
CA VAL A 287 11.06 13.52 -4.87
C VAL A 287 10.12 14.43 -4.11
N LYS A 288 10.46 14.89 -2.90
CA LYS A 288 9.63 15.83 -2.11
C LYS A 288 9.30 17.13 -2.87
N LEU A 289 10.11 17.50 -3.86
CA LEU A 289 9.93 18.71 -4.67
C LEU A 289 9.19 18.47 -5.99
N SER A 290 8.88 17.21 -6.32
CA SER A 290 8.18 16.84 -7.55
C SER A 290 6.76 17.40 -7.60
N ARG A 291 6.34 17.85 -8.78
CA ARG A 291 5.00 18.40 -9.06
C ARG A 291 4.17 17.48 -9.94
N SER A 292 4.81 16.58 -10.68
CA SER A 292 4.17 15.59 -11.51
C SER A 292 4.83 14.22 -11.35
N ILE A 293 4.14 13.16 -11.76
CA ILE A 293 4.74 11.83 -11.81
C ILE A 293 5.91 11.75 -12.80
N TRP A 294 5.93 12.62 -13.81
CA TRP A 294 7.06 12.73 -14.74
C TRP A 294 8.32 13.24 -14.04
N ASP A 295 8.19 14.19 -13.13
CA ASP A 295 9.33 14.67 -12.33
C ASP A 295 9.88 13.51 -11.49
N VAL A 296 9.00 12.71 -10.87
CA VAL A 296 9.39 11.54 -10.07
C VAL A 296 10.17 10.53 -10.93
N ASN A 297 9.66 10.21 -12.13
CA ASN A 297 10.36 9.33 -13.08
C ASN A 297 11.77 9.85 -13.40
N VAL A 298 11.89 11.13 -13.75
CA VAL A 298 13.19 11.73 -14.09
C VAL A 298 14.15 11.70 -12.90
N ILE A 299 13.67 11.98 -11.69
CA ILE A 299 14.49 11.94 -10.46
C ILE A 299 15.00 10.52 -10.21
N VAL A 300 14.12 9.51 -10.25
CA VAL A 300 14.48 8.11 -10.03
C VAL A 300 15.48 7.64 -11.08
N GLU A 301 15.23 7.91 -12.36
CA GLU A 301 16.12 7.52 -13.45
C GLU A 301 17.49 8.19 -13.37
N ALA A 302 17.53 9.49 -13.07
CA ALA A 302 18.78 10.24 -12.91
C ALA A 302 19.60 9.66 -11.75
N PHE A 303 18.98 9.49 -10.57
CA PHE A 303 19.65 8.88 -9.42
C PHE A 303 20.18 7.48 -9.75
N ARG A 304 19.37 6.68 -10.46
CA ARG A 304 19.73 5.31 -10.86
C ARG A 304 20.90 5.22 -11.82
N LYS A 305 21.21 6.28 -12.58
CA LYS A 305 22.38 6.32 -13.48
C LYS A 305 23.69 6.51 -12.74
N ASP A 306 23.65 7.19 -11.61
CA ASP A 306 24.86 7.61 -10.88
C ASP A 306 25.18 6.72 -9.67
N VAL A 307 24.20 5.98 -9.15
CA VAL A 307 24.40 5.12 -7.97
C VAL A 307 25.03 3.78 -8.34
N ASP A 308 26.01 3.35 -7.53
CA ASP A 308 26.53 1.99 -7.57
C ASP A 308 25.47 1.01 -7.08
N ARG A 309 25.08 0.08 -7.97
CA ARG A 309 24.01 -0.87 -7.69
C ARG A 309 24.56 -2.14 -7.08
N VAL A 310 23.92 -2.60 -6.03
CA VAL A 310 24.23 -3.88 -5.39
C VAL A 310 23.77 -5.00 -6.33
N PRO A 311 24.62 -6.00 -6.62
CA PRO A 311 24.24 -7.14 -7.45
C PRO A 311 23.05 -7.92 -6.86
N TRP A 312 22.31 -8.61 -7.72
CA TRP A 312 21.25 -9.51 -7.30
C TRP A 312 21.81 -10.61 -6.39
N GLU A 313 21.08 -10.91 -5.32
CA GLU A 313 21.40 -11.97 -4.37
C GLU A 313 20.18 -12.87 -4.20
N ASP A 314 20.36 -14.18 -4.39
CA ASP A 314 19.31 -15.15 -4.10
C ASP A 314 19.28 -15.44 -2.59
N ILE A 315 18.07 -15.65 -2.05
CA ILE A 315 17.94 -16.11 -0.67
C ILE A 315 18.51 -17.52 -0.59
N PRO A 316 19.41 -17.83 0.37
CA PRO A 316 19.90 -19.19 0.56
C PRO A 316 18.75 -20.08 1.06
N VAL A 317 18.25 -20.95 0.19
CA VAL A 317 17.26 -22.00 0.49
C VAL A 317 17.83 -23.37 0.17
#